data_AF-A0A259RL61-F1
#
_entry.id   AF-A0A259RL61-F1
#
_cell.length_a   1.000
_cell.length_b   1.000
_cell.length_c   1.000
_cell.angle_alpha   90.00
_cell.angle_beta   90.00
_cell.angle_gamma   90.00
#
_symmetry.space_group_name_H-M   'P 1'
#
loop_
_entity.id
_entity.type
_entity.pdbx_description
1 polymer ?
#
loop_
_entity_poly.entity_id
_entity_poly.type
_entity_poly.pdbx_seq_one_letter_code
_entity_poly.pdbx_strand_id
1 'polypeptide(L)'
;MQLPSDPTSSRLPRTVWMLGLVSLFMDMSSELIHALLPVYMTTVLGLSVLSVGVVEGIAEATASMLKVVSGVWSDKIGSRKWLAVAGYGLSALTKPLFPLASGAGEVIAARFIDRIGKGIRGAPRDALVADATPPALRNAAYGLRQSLDTVGAVLGPLAAIGLLAVYADNL
;
A
#
# COMPACT_ATOMS: atom_id res chain seq x y z
N MET A 1 14.51 -24.83 32.79
CA MET A 1 13.27 -25.58 32.50
C MET A 1 12.27 -24.59 31.91
N GLN A 2 12.22 -24.45 30.58
CA GLN A 2 11.24 -23.60 29.89
C GLN A 2 9.92 -24.36 29.85
N LEU A 3 8.84 -23.73 30.34
CA LEU A 3 7.50 -24.30 30.28
C LEU A 3 7.08 -24.46 28.81
N PRO A 4 6.38 -25.56 28.45
CA PRO A 4 5.78 -25.69 27.13
C PRO A 4 4.84 -24.50 26.88
N SER A 5 5.02 -23.82 25.75
CA SER A 5 4.06 -22.82 25.30
C SER A 5 2.74 -23.52 25.01
N ASP A 6 1.66 -23.05 25.62
CA ASP A 6 0.33 -23.63 25.53
C ASP A 6 -0.12 -23.70 24.04
N PRO A 7 -0.28 -24.89 23.45
CA PRO A 7 -0.54 -25.06 22.01
C PRO A 7 -1.99 -24.72 21.60
N THR A 8 -2.78 -24.11 22.50
CA THR A 8 -4.24 -24.01 22.37
C THR A 8 -4.78 -22.63 21.99
N SER A 9 -3.97 -21.57 21.98
CA SER A 9 -4.42 -20.26 21.50
C SER A 9 -4.39 -20.20 19.97
N SER A 10 -5.48 -20.60 19.32
CA SER A 10 -5.72 -20.43 17.87
C SER A 10 -5.88 -18.97 17.43
N ARG A 11 -5.72 -18.00 18.34
CA ARG A 11 -5.96 -16.58 18.09
C ARG A 11 -4.77 -15.94 17.39
N LEU A 12 -5.05 -15.23 16.31
CA LEU A 12 -4.05 -14.43 15.61
C LEU A 12 -3.57 -13.26 16.48
N PRO A 13 -2.27 -12.93 16.46
CA PRO A 13 -1.72 -11.81 17.21
C PRO A 13 -2.38 -10.48 16.82
N ARG A 14 -2.54 -9.57 17.81
CA ARG A 14 -3.06 -8.21 17.57
C ARG A 14 -2.27 -7.45 16.50
N THR A 15 -0.96 -7.68 16.42
CA THR A 15 -0.09 -7.08 15.40
C THR A 15 -0.55 -7.42 13.98
N VAL A 16 -1.01 -8.63 13.73
CA VAL A 16 -1.51 -9.06 12.41
C VAL A 16 -2.77 -8.27 12.04
N TRP A 17 -3.70 -8.12 12.98
CA TRP A 17 -4.90 -7.29 12.78
C TRP A 17 -4.57 -5.82 12.51
N MET A 18 -3.64 -5.24 13.28
CA MET A 18 -3.22 -3.85 13.06
C MET A 18 -2.57 -3.67 11.68
N LEU A 19 -1.65 -4.55 11.29
CA LEU A 19 -1.02 -4.49 9.96
C LEU A 19 -2.02 -4.73 8.83
N GLY A 20 -3.01 -5.59 9.06
CA GLY A 20 -4.12 -5.83 8.14
C GLY A 20 -5.00 -4.59 7.94
N LEU A 21 -5.45 -3.95 9.02
CA LEU A 21 -6.24 -2.72 8.96
C LEU A 21 -5.47 -1.56 8.32
N VAL A 22 -4.18 -1.40 8.68
CA VAL A 22 -3.33 -0.39 8.05
C VAL A 22 -3.18 -0.66 6.55
N SER A 23 -3.03 -1.92 6.14
CA SER A 23 -2.99 -2.28 4.71
C SER A 23 -4.33 -1.97 4.03
N LEU A 24 -5.46 -2.33 4.64
CA LEU A 24 -6.80 -2.04 4.13
C LEU A 24 -6.99 -0.55 3.86
N PHE A 25 -6.76 0.31 4.86
CA PHE A 25 -6.98 1.75 4.70
C PHE A 25 -5.98 2.38 3.74
N MET A 26 -4.73 1.91 3.75
CA MET A 26 -3.72 2.39 2.82
C MET A 26 -4.11 2.08 1.38
N ASP A 27 -4.48 0.83 1.09
CA ASP A 27 -4.84 0.38 -0.25
C ASP A 27 -6.19 0.93 -0.71
N MET A 28 -7.20 1.02 0.16
CA MET A 28 -8.45 1.72 -0.15
C MET A 28 -8.21 3.14 -0.63
N SER A 29 -7.34 3.87 0.08
CA SER A 29 -7.05 5.25 -0.29
C SER A 29 -6.11 5.37 -1.50
N SER A 30 -5.23 4.40 -1.75
CA SER A 30 -4.42 4.34 -2.96
C SER A 30 -5.27 4.01 -4.20
N GLU A 31 -6.12 2.99 -4.12
CA GLU A 31 -6.94 2.54 -5.25
C GLU A 31 -8.09 3.50 -5.56
N LEU A 32 -8.56 4.29 -4.60
CA LEU A 32 -9.45 5.43 -4.87
C LEU A 32 -8.82 6.39 -5.89
N ILE A 33 -7.53 6.70 -5.74
CA ILE A 33 -6.81 7.60 -6.65
C ILE A 33 -6.47 6.86 -7.95
N HIS A 34 -5.87 5.67 -7.88
CA HIS A 34 -5.39 4.95 -9.06
C HIS A 34 -6.51 4.53 -10.01
N ALA A 35 -7.72 4.28 -9.52
CA ALA A 35 -8.87 3.98 -10.36
C ALA A 35 -9.19 5.12 -11.34
N LEU A 36 -8.94 6.37 -10.94
CA LEU A 36 -9.26 7.57 -11.73
C LEU A 36 -8.03 8.17 -12.40
N LEU A 37 -6.83 7.88 -11.90
CA LEU A 37 -5.61 8.55 -12.29
C LEU A 37 -5.27 8.42 -13.79
N PRO A 38 -5.34 7.23 -14.43
CA PRO A 38 -5.09 7.11 -15.87
C PRO A 38 -6.08 7.92 -16.72
N VAL A 39 -7.36 7.93 -16.32
CA VAL A 39 -8.40 8.71 -17.00
C VAL A 39 -8.11 10.20 -16.85
N TYR A 40 -7.78 10.67 -15.65
CA TYR A 40 -7.40 12.07 -15.40
C TYR A 40 -6.18 12.50 -16.22
N MET A 41 -5.13 11.68 -16.23
CA MET A 41 -3.90 11.93 -16.99
C MET A 41 -4.15 12.06 -18.49
N THR A 42 -5.03 11.23 -19.05
CA THR A 42 -5.31 11.23 -20.50
C THR A 42 -6.31 12.30 -20.91
N THR A 43 -7.40 12.45 -20.15
CA THR A 43 -8.53 13.32 -20.53
C THR A 43 -8.35 14.77 -20.09
N VAL A 44 -7.73 15.01 -18.93
CA VAL A 44 -7.56 16.36 -18.37
C VAL A 44 -6.16 16.89 -18.64
N LEU A 45 -5.12 16.08 -18.40
CA LEU A 45 -3.73 16.51 -18.59
C LEU A 45 -3.21 16.30 -20.02
N GLY A 46 -4.01 15.67 -20.89
CA GLY A 46 -3.67 15.45 -22.31
C GLY A 46 -2.50 14.50 -22.57
N LEU A 47 -2.13 13.66 -21.60
CA LEU A 47 -1.07 12.66 -21.78
C LEU A 47 -1.54 11.56 -22.75
N SER A 48 -0.62 11.04 -23.55
CA SER A 48 -0.90 9.87 -24.38
C SER A 48 -1.04 8.60 -23.53
N VAL A 49 -1.81 7.63 -24.01
CA VAL A 49 -1.93 6.31 -23.36
C VAL A 49 -0.56 5.63 -23.22
N LEU A 50 0.33 5.79 -24.22
CA LEU A 50 1.69 5.28 -24.16
C LEU A 50 2.48 5.92 -23.00
N SER A 51 2.38 7.24 -22.83
CA SER A 51 3.04 7.97 -21.74
C SER A 51 2.55 7.48 -20.38
N VAL A 52 1.24 7.28 -20.21
CA VAL A 52 0.66 6.73 -18.98
C VAL A 52 1.17 5.31 -18.72
N GLY A 53 1.19 4.44 -19.75
CA GLY A 53 1.73 3.09 -19.62
C GLY A 53 3.21 3.06 -19.20
N VAL A 54 4.02 3.97 -19.74
CA VAL A 54 5.44 4.11 -19.34
C VAL A 54 5.55 4.59 -17.90
N VAL A 55 4.79 5.61 -17.49
CA VAL A 55 4.79 6.12 -16.11
C VAL A 55 4.40 5.01 -15.14
N GLU A 56 3.27 4.35 -15.36
CA GLU A 56 2.80 3.26 -14.49
C GLU A 56 3.79 2.09 -14.44
N GLY A 57 4.36 1.72 -15.59
CA GLY A 57 5.36 0.66 -15.68
C GLY A 57 6.62 0.96 -14.86
N ILE A 58 7.19 2.16 -15.00
CA ILE A 58 8.39 2.55 -14.23
C ILE A 58 8.03 2.69 -12.74
N ALA A 59 6.84 3.19 -12.41
CA ALA A 59 6.41 3.37 -11.03
C ALA A 59 6.28 2.01 -10.31
N GLU A 60 5.65 1.00 -10.93
CA GLU A 60 5.56 -0.35 -10.36
C GLU A 60 6.91 -1.09 -10.35
N ALA A 61 7.77 -0.88 -11.36
CA ALA A 61 9.14 -1.38 -11.35
C ALA A 61 9.94 -0.81 -10.17
N THR A 62 9.81 0.50 -9.91
CA THR A 62 10.45 1.20 -8.79
C THR A 62 10.00 0.61 -7.45
N ALA A 63 8.68 0.42 -7.26
CA ALA A 63 8.16 -0.20 -6.04
C ALA A 63 8.72 -1.62 -5.84
N SER A 64 8.77 -2.41 -6.91
CA SER A 64 9.26 -3.79 -6.87
C SER A 64 10.75 -3.87 -6.52
N MET A 65 11.58 -3.02 -7.14
CA MET A 65 13.02 -2.94 -6.82
C MET A 65 13.26 -2.49 -5.39
N LEU A 66 12.54 -1.45 -4.94
CA LEU A 66 12.65 -0.95 -3.56
C LEU A 66 12.15 -1.95 -2.54
N LYS A 67 11.19 -2.83 -2.88
CA LYS A 67 10.78 -3.94 -2.01
C LYS A 67 11.94 -4.88 -1.73
N VAL A 68 12.76 -5.21 -2.74
CA VAL A 68 13.95 -6.05 -2.56
C VAL A 68 14.98 -5.35 -1.68
N VAL A 69 15.31 -4.09 -2.01
CA VAL A 69 16.33 -3.31 -1.28
C VAL A 69 15.91 -3.11 0.19
N SER A 70 14.67 -2.71 0.43
CA SER A 70 14.13 -2.48 1.79
C SER A 70 14.07 -3.77 2.61
N GLY A 71 13.80 -4.92 1.98
CA GLY A 71 13.88 -6.23 2.63
C GLY A 71 15.29 -6.51 3.15
N VAL A 72 16.29 -6.42 2.27
CA VAL A 72 17.70 -6.64 2.64
C VAL A 72 18.15 -5.68 3.73
N TRP A 73 17.81 -4.40 3.61
CA TRP A 73 18.13 -3.39 4.63
C TRP A 73 17.44 -3.66 5.95
N SER A 74 16.16 -4.03 5.92
CA SER A 74 15.39 -4.37 7.10
C SER A 74 15.95 -5.57 7.86
N ASP A 75 16.41 -6.59 7.15
CA ASP A 75 17.03 -7.77 7.76
C ASP A 75 18.39 -7.43 8.37
N LYS A 76 19.21 -6.62 7.68
CA LYS A 76 20.54 -6.20 8.17
C LYS A 76 20.47 -5.30 9.39
N ILE A 77 19.54 -4.35 9.40
CA ILE A 77 19.40 -3.35 10.48
C ILE A 77 18.55 -3.92 11.63
N GLY A 78 17.76 -4.96 11.40
CA GLY A 78 16.82 -5.52 12.37
C GLY A 78 15.63 -4.61 12.68
N SER A 79 15.47 -3.47 11.98
CA SER A 79 14.45 -2.46 12.27
C SER A 79 13.27 -2.53 11.28
N ARG A 80 12.52 -3.63 11.34
CA ARG A 80 11.38 -3.88 10.45
C ARG A 80 10.25 -2.85 10.63
N LYS A 81 9.94 -2.53 11.89
CA LYS A 81 8.83 -1.62 12.24
C LYS A 81 9.05 -0.21 11.70
N TRP A 82 10.26 0.33 11.85
CA TRP A 82 10.54 1.70 11.44
C TRP A 82 10.45 1.87 9.91
N LEU A 83 11.02 0.93 9.15
CA LEU A 83 10.92 0.97 7.69
C LEU A 83 9.48 0.82 7.20
N ALA A 84 8.69 -0.07 7.82
CA ALA A 84 7.28 -0.19 7.52
C ALA A 84 6.53 1.14 7.79
N VAL A 85 6.72 1.74 8.96
CA VAL A 85 6.08 3.01 9.34
C VAL A 85 6.51 4.14 8.42
N ALA A 86 7.80 4.26 8.09
CA ALA A 86 8.31 5.29 7.18
C ALA A 86 7.72 5.14 5.78
N GLY A 87 7.66 3.92 5.23
CA GLY A 87 7.07 3.69 3.91
C GLY A 87 5.55 3.93 3.88
N TYR A 88 4.83 3.54 4.95
CA TYR A 88 3.40 3.88 5.11
C TYR A 88 3.19 5.40 5.22
N GLY A 89 4.01 6.08 6.02
CA GLY A 89 3.96 7.53 6.18
C GLY A 89 4.21 8.26 4.86
N LEU A 90 5.23 7.84 4.11
CA LEU A 90 5.53 8.41 2.79
C LEU A 90 4.36 8.21 1.82
N SER A 91 3.79 7.01 1.74
CA SER A 91 2.62 6.73 0.90
C SER A 91 1.40 7.57 1.33
N ALA A 92 1.19 7.70 2.64
CA ALA A 92 0.07 8.48 3.21
C ALA A 92 0.18 9.97 2.86
N LEU A 93 1.36 10.55 3.09
CA LEU A 93 1.63 11.98 2.87
C LEU A 93 1.62 12.37 1.39
N THR A 94 1.76 11.41 0.50
CA THR A 94 1.72 11.67 -0.95
C THR A 94 0.29 11.85 -1.46
N LYS A 95 -0.72 11.28 -0.80
CA LYS A 95 -2.10 11.30 -1.28
C LYS A 95 -2.69 12.71 -1.46
N PRO A 96 -2.48 13.67 -0.52
CA PRO A 96 -2.90 15.05 -0.74
C PRO A 96 -2.20 15.76 -1.90
N LEU A 97 -1.04 15.27 -2.37
CA LEU A 97 -0.33 15.91 -3.49
C LEU A 97 -1.06 15.73 -4.83
N PHE A 98 -1.84 14.65 -5.01
CA PHE A 98 -2.59 14.42 -6.24
C PHE A 98 -3.63 15.51 -6.54
N PRO A 99 -4.56 15.87 -5.63
CA PRO A 99 -5.52 16.93 -5.88
C PRO A 99 -4.89 18.35 -5.86
N LEU A 100 -3.72 18.52 -5.25
CA LEU A 100 -2.99 19.79 -5.24
C LEU A 100 -2.11 20.00 -6.48
N ALA A 101 -1.94 18.97 -7.31
CA ALA A 101 -1.07 19.03 -8.48
C ALA A 101 -1.64 19.98 -9.54
N SER A 102 -0.81 20.92 -9.97
CA SER A 102 -1.08 21.94 -10.99
C SER A 102 -0.83 21.46 -12.43
N GLY A 103 -0.19 20.30 -12.61
CA GLY A 103 0.08 19.74 -13.92
C GLY A 103 0.63 18.32 -13.90
N ALA A 104 0.87 17.77 -15.10
CA ALA A 104 1.31 16.39 -15.30
C ALA A 104 2.60 16.03 -14.54
N GLY A 105 3.59 16.92 -14.50
CA GLY A 105 4.86 16.67 -13.81
C GLY A 105 4.68 16.40 -12.32
N GLU A 106 3.84 17.18 -11.64
CA GLU A 106 3.55 17.03 -10.21
C GLU A 106 2.76 15.75 -9.92
N VAL A 107 1.79 15.40 -10.78
CA VAL A 107 1.05 14.14 -10.68
C VAL A 107 1.97 12.94 -10.84
N ILE A 108 2.86 12.98 -11.84
CA ILE A 108 3.85 11.93 -12.07
C ILE A 108 4.79 11.82 -10.87
N ALA A 109 5.31 12.94 -10.35
CA ALA A 109 6.16 12.94 -9.16
C ALA A 109 5.45 12.34 -7.95
N ALA A 110 4.20 12.74 -7.68
CA ALA A 110 3.38 12.14 -6.62
C ALA A 110 3.20 10.63 -6.85
N ARG A 111 2.93 10.19 -8.08
CA ARG A 111 2.84 8.76 -8.41
C ARG A 111 4.10 8.00 -8.04
N PHE A 112 5.28 8.54 -8.36
CA PHE A 112 6.55 7.92 -8.00
C PHE A 112 6.80 7.88 -6.49
N ILE A 113 6.55 8.99 -5.77
CA ILE A 113 6.75 9.05 -4.32
C ILE A 113 5.84 8.03 -3.60
N ASP A 114 4.59 7.89 -4.04
CA ASP A 114 3.66 6.88 -3.50
C ASP A 114 4.20 5.45 -3.72
N ARG A 115 4.73 5.16 -4.92
CA ARG A 115 5.35 3.86 -5.22
C ARG A 115 6.64 3.60 -4.44
N ILE A 116 7.46 4.62 -4.19
CA ILE A 116 8.63 4.54 -3.32
C ILE A 116 8.17 4.13 -1.90
N GLY A 117 7.15 4.80 -1.37
CA GLY A 117 6.56 4.45 -0.07
C GLY A 117 6.06 3.00 -0.02
N LYS A 118 5.34 2.54 -1.05
CA LYS A 118 4.88 1.15 -1.20
C LYS A 118 6.03 0.15 -1.23
N GLY A 119 7.10 0.46 -1.98
CA GLY A 119 8.29 -0.38 -2.07
C GLY A 119 8.99 -0.51 -0.71
N ILE A 120 9.17 0.60 0.02
CA ILE A 120 9.83 0.60 1.33
C ILE A 120 9.04 -0.18 2.38
N ARG A 121 7.71 -0.05 2.41
CA ARG A 121 6.88 -0.72 3.44
C ARG A 121 6.67 -2.21 3.21
N GLY A 122 6.74 -2.67 1.97
CA GLY A 122 6.26 -4.00 1.56
C GLY A 122 6.96 -5.15 2.27
N ALA A 123 8.25 -5.35 2.03
CA ALA A 123 9.01 -6.45 2.63
C ALA A 123 9.12 -6.35 4.16
N PRO A 124 9.39 -5.18 4.77
CA PRO A 124 9.44 -5.05 6.23
C PRO A 124 8.09 -5.37 6.90
N ARG A 125 6.96 -4.98 6.30
CA ARG A 125 5.62 -5.34 6.79
C ARG A 125 5.41 -6.85 6.77
N ASP A 126 5.71 -7.50 5.65
CA ASP A 126 5.50 -8.93 5.49
C ASP A 126 6.34 -9.70 6.54
N ALA A 127 7.58 -9.26 6.78
CA ALA A 127 8.40 -9.85 7.82
C ALA A 127 7.89 -9.58 9.25
N LEU A 128 7.31 -8.40 9.55
CA LEU A 128 6.65 -8.16 10.84
C LEU A 128 5.49 -9.12 11.10
N VAL A 129 4.75 -9.51 10.05
CA VAL A 129 3.70 -10.54 10.17
C VAL A 129 4.32 -11.88 10.57
N ALA A 130 5.42 -12.28 9.92
CA ALA A 130 6.12 -13.53 10.24
C ALA A 130 6.72 -13.54 11.66
N ASP A 131 7.33 -12.44 12.09
CA ASP A 131 7.97 -12.29 13.39
C ASP A 131 6.96 -12.28 14.53
N ALA A 132 5.80 -11.65 14.32
CA ALA A 132 4.75 -11.58 15.33
C ALA A 132 3.94 -12.89 15.47
N THR A 133 4.07 -13.82 14.51
CA THR A 133 3.17 -14.97 14.39
C THR A 133 3.89 -16.31 14.62
N PRO A 134 3.38 -17.17 15.53
CA PRO A 134 3.86 -18.53 15.70
C PRO A 134 3.84 -19.32 14.37
N PRO A 135 4.82 -20.20 14.10
CA PRO A 135 4.92 -20.92 12.81
C PRO A 135 3.62 -21.59 12.35
N ALA A 136 2.88 -22.22 13.28
CA ALA A 136 1.62 -22.91 13.00
C ALA A 136 0.49 -21.99 12.49
N LEU A 137 0.55 -20.68 12.78
CA LEU A 137 -0.48 -19.69 12.43
C LEU A 137 -0.07 -18.78 11.27
N ARG A 138 1.15 -18.91 10.72
CA ARG A 138 1.68 -17.98 9.69
C ARG A 138 0.81 -17.92 8.45
N ASN A 139 0.31 -19.06 7.98
CA ASN A 139 -0.57 -19.11 6.81
C ASN A 139 -1.86 -18.31 7.05
N ALA A 140 -2.48 -18.49 8.22
CA ALA A 140 -3.68 -17.73 8.61
C ALA A 140 -3.39 -16.24 8.78
N ALA A 141 -2.21 -15.87 9.31
CA ALA A 141 -1.82 -14.48 9.48
C ALA A 141 -1.59 -13.75 8.15
N TYR A 142 -0.85 -14.36 7.22
CA TYR A 142 -0.68 -13.83 5.87
C TYR A 142 -2.00 -13.78 5.11
N GLY A 143 -2.84 -14.81 5.25
CA GLY A 143 -4.18 -14.86 4.69
C GLY A 143 -5.02 -13.68 5.16
N LEU A 144 -5.18 -13.48 6.46
CA LEU A 144 -5.94 -12.37 7.03
C LEU A 144 -5.43 -11.01 6.52
N ARG A 145 -4.11 -10.79 6.55
CA ARG A 145 -3.51 -9.53 6.11
C ARG A 145 -3.75 -9.28 4.61
N GLN A 146 -3.60 -10.29 3.76
CA GLN A 146 -3.87 -10.18 2.32
C GLN A 146 -5.37 -10.01 2.02
N SER A 147 -6.25 -10.66 2.78
CA SER A 147 -7.69 -10.48 2.65
C SER A 147 -8.09 -9.03 2.96
N LEU A 148 -7.61 -8.46 4.07
CA LEU A 148 -7.91 -7.07 4.44
C LEU A 148 -7.38 -6.06 3.41
N ASP A 149 -6.19 -6.30 2.87
CA ASP A 149 -5.62 -5.51 1.76
C ASP A 149 -6.47 -5.56 0.50
N THR A 150 -6.91 -6.76 0.11
CA THR A 150 -7.77 -6.97 -1.06
C THR A 150 -9.13 -6.30 -0.87
N VAL A 151 -9.71 -6.40 0.33
CA VAL A 151 -10.94 -5.67 0.69
C VAL A 151 -10.71 -4.16 0.52
N GLY A 152 -9.59 -3.62 1.01
CA GLY A 152 -9.23 -2.23 0.79
C GLY A 152 -9.17 -1.87 -0.70
N ALA A 153 -8.45 -2.66 -1.49
CA ALA A 153 -8.30 -2.45 -2.93
C ALA A 153 -9.64 -2.50 -3.71
N VAL A 154 -10.63 -3.26 -3.23
CA VAL A 154 -11.98 -3.27 -3.80
C VAL A 154 -12.80 -2.06 -3.34
N LEU A 155 -12.72 -1.71 -2.05
CA LEU A 155 -13.46 -0.57 -1.49
C LEU A 155 -13.00 0.78 -2.06
N GLY A 156 -11.72 0.92 -2.45
CA GLY A 156 -11.17 2.16 -3.00
C GLY A 156 -11.90 2.64 -4.27
N PRO A 157 -11.92 1.86 -5.37
CA PRO A 157 -12.63 2.21 -6.59
C PRO A 157 -14.14 2.34 -6.39
N LEU A 158 -14.75 1.52 -5.53
CA LEU A 158 -16.17 1.65 -5.19
C LEU A 158 -16.48 2.98 -4.48
N ALA A 159 -15.60 3.40 -3.56
CA ALA A 159 -15.72 4.70 -2.91
C ALA A 159 -15.49 5.83 -3.92
N ALA A 160 -14.54 5.70 -4.84
CA ALA A 160 -14.32 6.70 -5.90
C ALA A 160 -15.57 6.88 -6.77
N ILE A 161 -16.19 5.78 -7.23
CA ILE A 161 -17.42 5.80 -8.02
C ILE A 161 -18.58 6.41 -7.19
N GLY A 162 -18.74 6.00 -5.94
CA GLY A 162 -19.78 6.53 -5.05
C GLY A 162 -19.63 8.03 -4.80
N LEU A 163 -18.42 8.52 -4.57
CA LEU A 163 -18.14 9.94 -4.42
C LEU A 163 -18.43 10.69 -5.71
N LEU A 164 -17.95 10.20 -6.87
CA LEU A 164 -18.26 10.82 -8.15
C LEU A 164 -19.77 10.88 -8.42
N ALA A 165 -20.52 9.83 -8.10
CA ALA A 165 -21.97 9.82 -8.26
C ALA A 165 -22.68 10.84 -7.36
N VAL A 166 -22.23 11.01 -6.12
CA VAL A 166 -22.80 12.00 -5.18
C VAL A 166 -22.48 13.44 -5.59
N TYR A 167 -21.31 13.67 -6.17
CA TYR A 167 -20.85 15.00 -6.57
C TYR A 167 -21.04 15.30 -8.06
N ALA A 168 -21.61 14.39 -8.85
CA ALA A 168 -21.76 14.54 -10.30
C ALA A 168 -22.55 15.80 -10.70
N ASP A 169 -23.57 16.15 -9.92
CA ASP A 169 -24.40 17.35 -10.17
C ASP A 169 -23.79 18.65 -9.60
N ASN A 170 -22.65 18.57 -8.91
CA ASN A 170 -21.95 19.69 -8.27
C ASN A 170 -20.55 19.96 -8.88
N LEU A 171 -20.23 19.34 -10.02
CA LEU A 171 -18.96 19.47 -10.74
C LEU A 171 -19.09 20.32 -12.01
#